data_AF-X1D763-F1
#
_entry.id   AF-X1D763-F1
#
_cell.length_a   1.000
_cell.length_b   1.000
_cell.length_c   1.000
_cell.angle_alpha   90.00
_cell.angle_beta   90.00
_cell.angle_gamma   90.00
#
_symmetry.space_group_name_H-M   'P 1'
#
loop_
_entity.id
_entity.type
_entity.pdbx_description
1 polymer ?
#
loop_
_entity_poly.entity_id
_entity_poly.type
_entity_poly.pdbx_seq_one_letter_code
_entity_poly.pdbx_strand_id
1 'polypeptide(L)'
;CLKDTTNLIILSSDKENLNLNIPFINNIVNKWTFGKILHITNQDFDNEVKELHNNQKIITYKHNIKDPHLASIMEIIILQLVFYKMAEKKGIEPGAFLYSQKITNDI
;
A
#
# COMPACT_ATOMS: atom_id res chain seq x y z
N CYS A 1 1.60 12.85 -15.63
CA CYS A 1 2.59 11.76 -15.50
C CYS A 1 3.09 11.66 -14.07
N LEU A 2 3.28 10.44 -13.58
CA LEU A 2 3.97 10.17 -12.32
C LEU A 2 5.47 10.51 -12.46
N LYS A 3 6.14 10.83 -11.35
CA LYS A 3 7.58 11.12 -11.31
C LYS A 3 8.34 9.93 -10.74
N ASP A 4 9.65 9.90 -10.96
CA ASP A 4 10.59 8.93 -10.36
C ASP A 4 10.66 9.03 -8.83
N THR A 5 10.20 10.13 -8.24
CA THR A 5 10.05 10.29 -6.79
C THR A 5 8.67 9.88 -6.26
N THR A 6 7.72 9.52 -7.14
CA THR A 6 6.36 9.18 -6.73
C THR A 6 6.32 7.74 -6.22
N ASN A 7 6.06 7.58 -4.92
CA ASN A 7 5.83 6.29 -4.30
C ASN A 7 4.32 6.00 -4.21
N LEU A 8 3.94 4.76 -4.44
CA LEU A 8 2.54 4.32 -4.45
C LEU A 8 2.35 3.20 -3.43
N ILE A 9 1.18 3.19 -2.80
CA ILE A 9 0.70 2.05 -2.02
C ILE A 9 -0.54 1.52 -2.73
N ILE A 10 -0.56 0.22 -3.01
CA ILE A 10 -1.68 -0.47 -3.68
C ILE A 10 -2.20 -1.52 -2.71
N LEU A 11 -3.52 -1.57 -2.56
CA LEU A 11 -4.23 -2.56 -1.75
C LEU A 11 -5.11 -3.39 -2.68
N SER A 12 -4.99 -4.71 -2.65
CA SER A 12 -5.89 -5.59 -3.41
C SER A 12 -6.04 -6.95 -2.75
N SER A 13 -6.83 -7.00 -1.68
CA SER A 13 -7.03 -8.22 -0.89
C SER A 13 -8.30 -9.02 -1.23
N ASP A 14 -8.87 -8.74 -2.40
CA ASP A 14 -9.84 -9.58 -3.06
C ASP A 14 -9.45 -9.74 -4.54
N LYS A 15 -9.97 -10.81 -5.14
CA LYS A 15 -9.58 -11.21 -6.50
C LYS A 15 -10.08 -10.23 -7.56
N GLU A 16 -11.24 -9.61 -7.36
CA GLU A 16 -11.79 -8.66 -8.32
C GLU A 16 -10.93 -7.39 -8.38
N ASN A 17 -10.59 -6.82 -7.23
CA ASN A 17 -9.70 -5.66 -7.14
C ASN A 17 -8.29 -6.00 -7.62
N LEU A 18 -7.77 -7.21 -7.38
CA LEU A 18 -6.48 -7.62 -7.95
C LEU A 18 -6.52 -7.58 -9.48
N ASN A 19 -7.56 -8.17 -10.09
CA ASN A 19 -7.73 -8.20 -11.54
C ASN A 19 -7.85 -6.79 -12.14
N LEU A 20 -8.51 -5.86 -11.43
CA LEU A 20 -8.61 -4.46 -11.84
C LEU A 20 -7.28 -3.71 -11.70
N ASN A 21 -6.51 -4.02 -10.66
CA ASN A 21 -5.24 -3.34 -10.37
C ASN A 21 -4.07 -3.85 -11.23
N ILE A 22 -4.09 -5.10 -11.71
CA ILE A 22 -3.00 -5.66 -12.54
C ILE A 22 -2.73 -4.80 -13.80
N PRO A 23 -3.73 -4.42 -14.62
CA PRO A 23 -3.52 -3.53 -15.76
C PRO A 23 -2.92 -2.17 -15.35
N PHE A 24 -3.33 -1.64 -14.19
CA PHE A 24 -2.80 -0.40 -13.66
C PHE A 24 -1.33 -0.52 -13.26
N ILE A 25 -0.96 -1.58 -12.52
CA ILE A 25 0.42 -1.89 -12.16
C ILE A 25 1.26 -2.10 -13.42
N ASN A 26 0.74 -2.85 -14.40
CA ASN A 26 1.42 -3.09 -15.67
C ASN A 26 1.72 -1.79 -16.41
N ASN A 27 0.76 -0.87 -16.49
CA ASN A 27 0.97 0.45 -17.08
C ASN A 27 2.00 1.28 -16.29
N ILE A 28 1.96 1.25 -14.95
CA ILE A 28 2.96 1.95 -14.14
C ILE A 28 4.36 1.40 -14.41
N VAL A 29 4.52 0.09 -14.46
CA VAL A 29 5.81 -0.58 -14.61
C VAL A 29 6.39 -0.38 -16.00
N ASN A 30 5.57 -0.55 -17.04
CA ASN A 30 6.06 -0.64 -18.42
C ASN A 30 5.91 0.65 -19.22
N LYS A 31 5.05 1.59 -18.80
CA LYS A 31 4.76 2.80 -19.57
C LYS A 31 5.08 4.10 -18.83
N TRP A 32 5.06 4.10 -17.51
CA TRP A 32 5.19 5.33 -16.71
C TRP A 32 6.44 5.31 -15.83
N THR A 33 6.81 6.50 -15.35
CA THR A 33 7.92 6.66 -14.40
C THR A 33 7.37 6.63 -12.98
N PHE A 34 8.01 5.84 -12.10
CA PHE A 34 7.64 5.76 -10.69
C PHE A 34 8.87 5.52 -9.80
N GLY A 35 8.71 5.83 -8.51
CA GLY A 35 9.72 5.58 -7.47
C GLY A 35 9.67 4.15 -6.97
N LYS A 36 8.77 3.88 -6.02
CA LYS A 36 8.53 2.53 -5.48
C LYS A 36 7.03 2.25 -5.33
N ILE A 37 6.67 0.98 -5.44
CA ILE A 37 5.33 0.48 -5.15
C ILE A 37 5.42 -0.42 -3.93
N LEU A 38 4.60 -0.16 -2.92
CA LEU A 38 4.29 -1.12 -1.87
C LEU A 38 2.92 -1.73 -2.21
N HIS A 39 2.91 -3.00 -2.58
CA HIS A 39 1.68 -3.73 -2.87
C HIS A 39 1.32 -4.63 -1.69
N ILE A 40 0.20 -4.35 -1.03
CA ILE A 40 -0.31 -5.11 0.11
C ILE A 40 -1.49 -5.96 -0.38
N THR A 41 -1.45 -7.27 -0.10
CA THR A 41 -2.48 -8.20 -0.55
C THR A 41 -2.53 -9.46 0.31
N ASN A 42 -3.59 -10.25 0.22
CA ASN A 42 -3.65 -11.67 0.64
C ASN A 42 -3.69 -12.64 -0.54
N GLN A 43 -3.76 -12.14 -1.77
CA GLN A 43 -4.01 -12.95 -2.95
C GLN A 43 -2.75 -13.68 -3.42
N ASP A 44 -2.94 -14.84 -4.03
CA ASP A 44 -1.87 -15.51 -4.78
C ASP A 44 -1.77 -14.91 -6.18
N PHE A 45 -0.53 -14.83 -6.67
CA PHE A 45 -0.24 -14.38 -8.02
C PHE A 45 -0.10 -15.58 -8.95
N ASP A 46 -0.67 -15.47 -10.14
CA ASP A 46 -0.32 -16.35 -11.25
C ASP A 46 1.09 -16.01 -11.77
N ASN A 47 1.56 -16.75 -12.79
CA ASN A 47 2.92 -16.59 -13.29
C ASN A 47 3.16 -15.20 -13.92
N GLU A 48 2.17 -14.66 -14.65
CA GLU A 48 2.29 -13.35 -15.29
C GLU A 48 2.41 -12.23 -14.24
N VAL A 49 1.56 -12.28 -13.21
CA VAL A 49 1.59 -11.30 -12.12
C VAL A 49 2.86 -11.44 -11.30
N LYS A 50 3.37 -12.67 -11.08
CA LYS A 50 4.67 -12.88 -10.44
C LYS A 50 5.81 -12.22 -11.22
N GLU A 51 5.85 -12.38 -12.54
CA GLU A 51 6.85 -11.75 -13.39
C GLU A 51 6.81 -10.22 -13.29
N LEU A 52 5.60 -9.64 -13.30
CA LEU A 52 5.42 -8.20 -13.10
C LEU A 52 5.98 -7.73 -11.75
N HIS A 53 5.81 -8.53 -10.69
CA HIS A 53 6.28 -8.24 -9.34
C HIS A 53 7.76 -8.56 -9.09
N ASN A 54 8.49 -9.13 -10.06
CA ASN A 54 9.94 -9.27 -9.98
C ASN A 54 10.69 -7.93 -10.16
N ASN A 55 9.97 -6.86 -10.53
CA ASN A 55 10.55 -5.52 -10.59
C ASN A 55 11.03 -5.06 -9.20
N GLN A 56 12.32 -4.72 -9.10
CA GLN A 56 12.97 -4.33 -7.82
C GLN A 56 12.37 -3.09 -7.14
N LYS A 57 11.60 -2.27 -7.88
CA LYS A 57 10.89 -1.12 -7.33
C LYS A 57 9.55 -1.49 -6.69
N ILE A 58 9.11 -2.74 -6.82
CA ILE A 58 7.89 -3.25 -6.23
C ILE A 58 8.25 -4.11 -5.01
N ILE A 59 7.61 -3.80 -3.89
CA ILE A 59 7.69 -4.57 -2.65
C ILE A 59 6.30 -5.12 -2.42
N THR A 60 6.17 -6.45 -2.41
CA THR A 60 4.92 -7.12 -2.10
C THR A 60 4.91 -7.52 -0.63
N TYR A 61 3.90 -7.09 0.12
CA TYR A 61 3.61 -7.58 1.45
C TYR A 61 2.36 -8.44 1.42
N LYS A 62 2.52 -9.74 1.65
CA LYS A 62 1.42 -10.69 1.65
C LYS A 62 0.98 -11.02 3.07
N HIS A 63 -0.28 -10.74 3.43
CA HIS A 63 -0.86 -11.11 4.72
C HIS A 63 -1.76 -12.35 4.63
N ASN A 64 -2.02 -12.95 5.80
CA ASN A 64 -2.69 -14.26 5.88
C ASN A 64 -4.22 -14.18 6.10
N ILE A 65 -4.79 -12.98 6.24
CA ILE A 65 -6.24 -12.80 6.40
C ILE A 65 -6.94 -13.16 5.09
N LYS A 66 -7.70 -14.27 5.11
CA LYS A 66 -8.42 -14.78 3.94
C LYS A 66 -9.84 -14.23 3.81
N ASP A 67 -10.44 -13.82 4.93
CA ASP A 67 -11.76 -13.20 4.92
C ASP A 67 -11.65 -11.81 4.26
N PRO A 68 -12.31 -11.56 3.12
CA PRO A 68 -12.23 -10.29 2.42
C PRO A 68 -12.79 -9.12 3.25
N HIS A 69 -13.76 -9.36 4.13
CA HIS A 69 -14.31 -8.32 4.99
C HIS A 69 -13.32 -7.88 6.08
N LEU A 70 -12.49 -8.82 6.56
CA LEU A 70 -11.43 -8.53 7.55
C LEU A 70 -10.12 -8.05 6.92
N ALA A 71 -9.92 -8.27 5.62
CA ALA A 71 -8.70 -7.89 4.94
C ALA A 71 -8.42 -6.39 5.03
N SER A 72 -9.45 -5.56 4.83
CA SER A 72 -9.35 -4.10 4.96
C SER A 72 -8.88 -3.66 6.36
N ILE A 73 -9.35 -4.33 7.41
CA ILE A 73 -8.93 -4.06 8.80
C ILE A 73 -7.43 -4.33 8.96
N MET A 74 -6.95 -5.46 8.42
CA MET A 74 -5.54 -5.82 8.46
C MET A 74 -4.67 -4.83 7.66
N GLU A 75 -5.12 -4.42 6.48
CA GLU A 75 -4.44 -3.42 5.65
C GLU A 75 -4.32 -2.08 6.36
N ILE A 76 -5.38 -1.63 7.06
CA ILE A 76 -5.35 -0.42 7.89
C ILE A 76 -4.28 -0.54 8.98
N ILE A 77 -4.19 -1.68 9.67
CA ILE A 77 -3.16 -1.90 10.70
C ILE A 77 -1.75 -1.83 10.10
N ILE A 78 -1.53 -2.47 8.95
CA ILE A 78 -0.24 -2.41 8.24
C ILE A 78 0.11 -0.97 7.87
N LEU A 79 -0.84 -0.22 7.32
CA LEU A 79 -0.65 1.18 6.96
C LEU A 79 -0.32 2.06 8.17
N GLN A 80 -1.03 1.87 9.29
CA GLN A 80 -0.73 2.60 10.53
C GLN A 80 0.70 2.36 10.99
N LEU A 81 1.19 1.12 10.94
CA LEU A 81 2.57 0.78 11.30
C LEU A 81 3.59 1.40 10.33
N VAL A 82 3.30 1.36 9.02
CA VAL A 82 4.16 1.98 8.00
C VAL A 82 4.27 3.48 8.24
N PHE A 83 3.13 4.17 8.42
CA PHE A 83 3.11 5.61 8.65
C PHE A 83 3.75 5.99 9.98
N TYR A 84 3.55 5.20 11.03
CA TYR A 84 4.23 5.38 12.31
C TYR A 84 5.76 5.32 12.13
N LYS A 85 6.29 4.31 11.44
CA LYS A 85 7.73 4.19 11.18
C LYS A 85 8.26 5.30 10.26
N MET A 86 7.45 5.79 9.33
CA MET A 86 7.83 6.95 8.51
C MET A 86 7.88 8.24 9.34
N ALA A 87 6.95 8.44 10.27
CA ALA A 87 6.94 9.58 11.18
C ALA A 87 8.16 9.55 12.11
N GLU A 88 8.44 8.40 12.72
CA GLU A 88 9.62 8.17 13.57
C GLU A 88 10.92 8.54 12.84
N LYS A 89 11.10 8.07 11.59
CA LYS A 89 12.27 8.40 10.77
C LYS A 89 12.39 9.89 10.42
N LYS A 90 11.29 10.63 10.43
CA LYS A 90 11.25 12.08 10.17
C LYS A 90 11.34 12.91 11.44
N GLY A 91 11.49 12.29 12.61
CA GLY A 91 11.49 12.99 13.90
C GLY A 91 10.13 13.60 14.25
N ILE A 92 9.03 13.10 13.64
CA ILE A 92 7.67 13.50 14.02
C ILE A 92 7.26 12.61 15.18
N GLU A 93 7.06 13.22 16.34
CA GLU A 93 6.66 12.51 17.54
C GLU A 93 5.25 11.92 17.39
N PRO A 94 5.05 10.61 17.61
CA PRO A 94 3.73 9.99 17.56
C PRO A 94 2.77 10.63 18.57
N GLY A 95 1.63 11.10 18.09
CA GLY A 95 0.64 11.80 18.94
C GLY A 95 0.87 13.31 19.06
N ALA A 96 1.96 13.85 18.51
CA ALA A 96 2.12 15.29 18.35
C ALA A 96 1.30 15.77 17.14
N PHE A 97 0.15 16.39 17.41
CA PHE A 97 -0.70 16.97 16.38
C PHE A 97 -0.21 18.39 16.02
N LEU A 98 0.87 18.48 15.23
CA LEU A 98 1.52 19.77 14.90
C LEU A 98 0.62 20.73 14.08
N TYR A 99 -0.34 20.18 13.33
CA TYR A 99 -1.25 20.93 12.44
C TYR A 99 -2.71 20.45 12.54
N SER A 100 -3.04 19.72 13.60
CA SER A 100 -4.38 19.20 13.83
C SER A 100 -4.70 19.21 15.32
N GLN A 101 -5.96 19.00 15.66
CA GLN A 101 -6.39 18.80 17.03
C GLN A 101 -7.26 17.55 17.04
N LYS A 102 -7.11 16.71 18.07
CA LYS A 102 -8.08 15.64 18.30
C LYS A 102 -9.43 16.30 18.62
N ILE A 103 -10.39 16.17 17.72
CA ILE A 103 -11.76 16.61 18.00
C ILE A 103 -12.36 15.58 18.95
N THR A 104 -12.36 15.88 20.24
CA THR A 104 -13.20 15.19 21.22
C THR A 104 -14.47 16.02 21.35
N ASN A 105 -15.51 15.61 20.62
CA ASN A 105 -16.86 16.08 20.95
C ASN A 105 -17.25 15.38 22.25
N ASP A 106 -16.84 15.93 23.38
CA ASP A 106 -17.43 15.60 24.67
C ASP A 106 -18.81 16.29 24.71
N ILE A 107 -19.79 15.71 24.01
CA ILE A 107 -21.22 16.01 24.20
C ILE A 107 -21.85 14.81 24.91
#